data_AF-A0A0E3PD59-F1
#
_entry.id   AF-A0A0E3PD59-F1
#
_cell.length_a   1.000
_cell.length_b   1.000
_cell.length_c   1.000
_cell.angle_alpha   90.00
_cell.angle_beta   90.00
_cell.angle_gamma   90.00
#
_symmetry.space_group_name_H-M   'P 1'
#
loop_
_entity.id
_entity.type
_entity.pdbx_description
1 polymer ?
#
loop_
_entity_poly.entity_id
_entity_poly.type
_entity_poly.pdbx_seq_one_letter_code
_entity_poly.pdbx_strand_id
1 'polypeptide(L)'
;MVDNGSSDRTVEIAEKARAEVVVHETNKGKGLALKTGFEAAEGSDIIVTMDSDGQHNPADIPIWLSRSLKAKQIWSTASGMV
;
A
#
# COMPACT_ATOMS: atom_id res chain seq x y z
N MET A 1 2.60 4.11 -6.67
CA MET A 1 1.32 3.72 -7.30
C MET A 1 1.63 2.69 -8.37
N VAL A 2 0.86 1.61 -8.46
CA VAL A 2 0.95 0.68 -9.59
C VAL A 2 -0.26 0.93 -10.48
N ASP A 3 -0.02 1.54 -11.64
CA ASP A 3 -1.05 1.68 -12.67
C ASP A 3 -1.22 0.35 -13.40
N ASN A 4 -2.46 -0.11 -13.54
CA ASN A 4 -2.76 -1.42 -14.11
C ASN A 4 -3.53 -1.31 -15.42
N GLY A 5 -3.05 -0.46 -16.32
CA GLY A 5 -3.58 -0.29 -17.68
C GLY A 5 -4.67 0.78 -17.77
N SER A 6 -4.50 1.91 -17.08
CA SER A 6 -5.42 3.04 -17.21
C SER A 6 -5.31 3.67 -18.61
N SER A 7 -6.46 4.09 -19.18
CA SER A 7 -6.52 4.75 -20.48
C SER A 7 -6.74 6.27 -20.38
N ASP A 8 -6.81 6.80 -19.17
CA ASP A 8 -7.02 8.21 -18.88
C ASP A 8 -5.73 8.86 -18.33
N ARG A 9 -5.88 10.00 -17.67
CA ARG A 9 -4.75 10.80 -17.17
C ARG A 9 -4.24 10.35 -15.80
N THR A 10 -4.62 9.17 -15.31
CA THR A 10 -4.25 8.66 -13.98
C THR A 10 -2.74 8.69 -13.73
N VAL A 11 -1.94 8.17 -14.66
CA VAL A 11 -0.46 8.17 -14.56
C VAL A 11 0.08 9.61 -14.51
N GLU A 12 -0.34 10.46 -15.45
CA GLU A 12 0.08 11.87 -15.54
C GLU A 12 -0.20 12.63 -14.23
N ILE A 13 -1.40 12.44 -13.66
CA ILE A 13 -1.82 13.10 -12.43
C ILE A 13 -0.99 12.59 -11.24
N ALA A 14 -0.76 11.28 -11.14
CA ALA A 14 0.03 10.69 -10.07
C ALA A 14 1.50 11.16 -10.08
N GLU A 15 2.12 11.22 -11.26
CA GLU A 15 3.48 11.74 -11.43
C GLU A 15 3.55 13.24 -11.07
N LYS A 16 2.56 14.04 -11.47
CA LYS A 16 2.46 15.46 -11.08
C LYS A 16 2.31 15.64 -9.57
N ALA A 17 1.65 14.70 -8.90
CA ALA A 17 1.58 14.63 -7.44
C ALA A 17 2.88 14.10 -6.79
N ARG A 18 3.93 13.86 -7.58
CA ARG A 18 5.23 13.30 -7.16
C ARG A 18 5.15 11.89 -6.59
N ALA A 19 4.13 11.12 -6.98
CA ALA A 19 4.12 9.70 -6.67
C ALA A 19 5.16 8.97 -7.52
N GLU A 20 5.82 7.97 -6.95
CA GLU A 20 6.52 6.96 -7.73
C GLU A 20 5.48 6.07 -8.42
N VAL A 21 5.60 5.91 -9.75
CA VAL A 21 4.61 5.19 -10.55
C VAL A 21 5.26 4.03 -11.30
N VAL A 22 4.70 2.83 -11.15
CA VAL A 22 5.01 1.66 -11.97
C VAL A 22 3.81 1.38 -12.86
N VAL A 23 4.03 1.24 -14.17
CA VAL A 23 2.94 1.10 -15.15
C VAL A 23 2.92 -0.32 -15.73
N HIS A 24 1.76 -0.97 -15.70
CA HIS A 24 1.46 -2.11 -16.56
C HIS A 24 0.71 -1.64 -17.80
N GLU A 25 1.24 -1.91 -18.99
CA GLU A 25 0.63 -1.50 -20.27
C GLU A 25 -0.78 -2.06 -20.50
N THR A 26 -1.10 -3.18 -19.87
CA THR A 26 -2.42 -3.82 -19.92
C THR A 26 -2.87 -4.23 -18.53
N ASN A 27 -4.17 -4.35 -18.32
CA ASN A 27 -4.72 -4.79 -17.03
C ASN A 27 -4.35 -6.25 -16.76
N LYS A 28 -3.46 -6.47 -15.79
CA LYS A 28 -3.00 -7.80 -15.37
C LYS A 28 -3.70 -8.34 -14.11
N GLY A 29 -4.79 -7.69 -13.70
CA GLY A 29 -5.53 -7.99 -12.47
C GLY A 29 -4.89 -7.44 -11.18
N LYS A 30 -5.71 -7.29 -10.13
CA LYS A 30 -5.33 -6.69 -8.83
C LYS A 30 -4.18 -7.43 -8.14
N GLY A 31 -4.20 -8.76 -8.17
CA GLY A 31 -3.18 -9.57 -7.49
C GLY A 31 -1.77 -9.32 -8.03
N LEU A 32 -1.62 -9.18 -9.36
CA LEU A 32 -0.32 -8.90 -9.94
C LEU A 32 0.11 -7.46 -9.68
N ALA A 33 -0.82 -6.49 -9.74
CA ALA A 33 -0.51 -5.10 -9.37
C ALA A 33 -0.03 -4.98 -7.91
N LEU A 34 -0.66 -5.71 -6.98
CA LEU A 34 -0.21 -5.78 -5.58
C LEU A 34 1.17 -6.41 -5.46
N LYS A 35 1.42 -7.52 -6.17
CA LYS A 35 2.74 -8.18 -6.17
C LYS A 35 3.84 -7.22 -6.62
N THR A 36 3.64 -6.52 -7.75
CA THR A 36 4.57 -5.50 -8.25
C THR A 36 4.79 -4.38 -7.23
N GLY A 37 3.73 -3.94 -6.55
CA GLY A 37 3.84 -2.94 -5.50
C GLY A 37 4.66 -3.41 -4.30
N PHE A 38 4.54 -4.67 -3.90
CA PHE A 38 5.36 -5.26 -2.84
C PHE A 38 6.83 -5.40 -3.22
N GLU A 39 7.12 -5.79 -4.46
CA GLU A 39 8.49 -5.84 -4.99
C GLU A 39 9.12 -4.44 -5.02
N ALA A 40 8.37 -3.42 -5.47
CA ALA A 40 8.85 -2.04 -5.48
C ALA A 40 9.07 -1.45 -4.08
N ALA A 41 8.35 -1.94 -3.07
CA ALA A 41 8.46 -1.51 -1.68
C ALA A 41 9.40 -2.39 -0.83
N GLU A 42 10.20 -3.25 -1.46
CA GLU A 42 11.14 -4.13 -0.76
C GLU A 42 12.05 -3.36 0.20
N GLY A 43 12.25 -3.91 1.41
CA GLY A 43 13.00 -3.26 2.48
C GLY A 43 12.17 -2.34 3.39
N SER A 44 10.89 -2.12 3.10
CA SER A 44 9.99 -1.38 3.99
C SER A 44 9.60 -2.19 5.23
N ASP A 45 9.60 -1.58 6.42
CA ASP A 45 9.12 -2.23 7.65
C ASP A 45 7.60 -2.47 7.65
N ILE A 46 6.87 -1.59 6.98
CA ILE A 46 5.41 -1.58 6.92
C ILE A 46 4.97 -1.16 5.52
N ILE A 47 4.07 -1.96 4.93
CA ILE A 47 3.41 -1.64 3.66
C ILE A 47 1.92 -1.44 3.95
N VAL A 48 1.39 -0.31 3.49
CA VAL A 48 -0.04 -0.01 3.54
C VAL A 48 -0.57 0.00 2.11
N THR A 49 -1.56 -0.84 1.83
CA THR A 49 -2.23 -0.90 0.54
C THR A 49 -3.55 -0.15 0.60
N MET A 50 -3.91 0.56 -0.47
CA MET A 50 -5.16 1.31 -0.56
C MET A 50 -5.75 1.17 -1.97
N ASP A 51 -7.06 0.92 -2.05
CA ASP A 51 -7.80 0.95 -3.31
C ASP A 51 -8.13 2.39 -3.72
N SER A 52 -8.11 2.68 -5.03
CA SER A 52 -8.25 4.03 -5.60
C SER A 52 -9.70 4.50 -5.79
N ASP A 53 -10.68 3.73 -5.32
CA ASP A 53 -12.12 4.04 -5.46
C ASP A 53 -12.64 5.04 -4.40
N GLY A 54 -11.78 5.51 -3.50
CA GLY A 54 -12.13 6.48 -2.48
C GLY A 54 -12.85 5.92 -1.25
N GLN A 55 -12.97 4.59 -1.13
CA GLN A 55 -13.56 3.97 0.07
C GLN A 55 -12.67 4.10 1.33
N HIS A 56 -11.39 4.43 1.14
CA HIS A 56 -10.42 4.58 2.23
C HIS A 56 -10.04 6.05 2.43
N ASN A 57 -10.01 6.51 3.68
CA ASN A 57 -9.47 7.82 4.04
C ASN A 57 -7.98 7.69 4.42
N PRO A 58 -7.03 8.30 3.67
CA PRO A 58 -5.60 8.26 3.99
C PRO A 58 -5.27 8.83 5.38
N ALA A 59 -6.09 9.75 5.90
CA ALA A 59 -5.90 10.32 7.24
C ALA A 59 -6.05 9.28 8.37
N ASP A 60 -6.62 8.11 8.09
CA ASP A 60 -6.77 7.03 9.07
C ASP A 60 -5.51 6.15 9.19
N ILE A 61 -4.54 6.25 8.28
CA ILE A 61 -3.32 5.43 8.33
C ILE A 61 -2.61 5.51 9.69
N PRO A 62 -2.38 6.71 10.29
CA PRO A 62 -1.69 6.80 11.58
C PRO A 62 -2.41 6.07 12.72
N ILE A 63 -3.74 6.11 12.76
CA ILE A 63 -4.51 5.41 13.81
C ILE A 63 -4.41 3.90 13.63
N TRP A 64 -4.48 3.39 12.41
CA TRP A 64 -4.32 1.96 12.12
C TRP A 64 -2.91 1.47 12.47
N LEU A 65 -1.87 2.21 12.08
CA LEU A 65 -0.49 1.89 12.42
C LEU A 65 -0.29 1.82 13.94
N SER A 66 -0.80 2.81 14.68
CA SER A 66 -0.68 2.84 16.13
C SER A 66 -1.33 1.63 16.82
N ARG A 67 -2.47 1.16 16.30
CA ARG A 67 -3.18 -0.02 16.82
C ARG A 67 -2.43 -1.31 16.50
N SER A 68 -1.98 -1.47 15.26
CA SER A 68 -1.27 -2.67 14.80
C SER A 68 0.07 -2.86 15.53
N LEU A 69 0.82 -1.78 15.76
CA LEU A 69 2.09 -1.84 16.48
C LEU A 69 1.89 -2.13 17.98
N LYS A 70 0.87 -1.52 18.61
CA LYS A 70 0.49 -1.87 19.99
C LYS A 70 0.08 -3.33 20.12
N ALA A 71 -0.69 -3.86 19.17
CA ALA A 71 -1.07 -5.27 19.15
C ALA A 71 0.14 -6.20 19.06
N LYS A 72 1.14 -5.89 18.21
CA LYS A 72 2.41 -6.64 18.15
C LYS A 72 3.17 -6.59 19.49
N GLN A 73 3.22 -5.44 20.16
CA GLN A 73 3.90 -5.30 21.45
C GLN A 73 3.22 -6.11 22.57
N ILE A 74 1.88 -6.11 22.60
CA ILE A 74 1.10 -6.92 23.55
C ILE A 74 1.35 -8.40 23.30
N TRP A 75 1.32 -8.84 22.04
CA TRP A 75 1.60 -10.23 21.67
C TRP A 75 3.03 -10.66 22.07
N SER A 76 4.02 -9.82 21.79
CA SER A 76 5.42 -10.09 22.18
C SER A 76 5.59 -10.19 23.69
N THR A 77 4.83 -9.43 24.48
CA THR A 77 4.90 -9.47 25.95
C THR A 77 4.15 -10.69 26.50
N ALA A 78 3.04 -11.07 25.88
CA ALA A 78 2.26 -12.25 26.26
C ALA A 78 2.95 -13.58 25.90
N SER A 79 3.73 -13.63 24.81
CA SER A 79 4.52 -14.81 24.43
C SER A 79 5.82 -14.98 25.22
N GLY A 80 6.25 -13.98 26.00
CA GLY A 80 7.44 -14.05 26.86
C GLY A 80 7.16 -14.51 28.30
N MET A 81 5.94 -15.00 28.59
CA MET A 81 5.50 -15.48 29.91
C MET A 81 5.44 -17.03 30.01
N VAL A 82 6.18 -17.75 29.17
CA VAL A 82 6.43 -19.19 29.28
C VAL A 82 7.92 -19.51 29.24
#